data_AF-A0A178AJQ5-F1
#
_entry.id   AF-A0A178AJQ5-F1
#
_cell.length_a   1.000
_cell.length_b   1.000
_cell.length_c   1.000
_cell.angle_alpha   90.00
_cell.angle_beta   90.00
_cell.angle_gamma   90.00
#
_symmetry.space_group_name_H-M   'P 1'
#
loop_
_entity.id
_entity.type
_entity.pdbx_description
1 polymer ?
#
loop_
_entity_poly.entity_id
_entity_poly.type
_entity_poly.pdbx_seq_one_letter_code
_entity_poly.pdbx_strand_id
1 'polypeptide(L)'
;MGISSISCQLLLAAATVSAKWIVPGARWRDTKGDLVNAHAGGVTLDQDTGKFFLFGEYKIEGQVEGGGVAVYSSDDLVTWEPHGLALKPIEGHPYIDTHHIIQRPKVAYSEGTGKYHMWWHADNSTYGWLLQGFAQSDNITGPYSFVDATKPLGNWSQDFGMFTDFRDGRSYSLYSNGDRREGRDVYLTSFNENITALDKVVHRFDKYDLEAPTIIQTDKSYFALMSHKTGYRPNNVVAFRADKLSGPWSQPFIISPLNTRSFNSQSGFSMRIKGTKKTTYLYLGDQWDSISLWESRYIWLPLEIDEDKKSLELKWHDVYDLNVKTGEVTPIEGTTYYSKNATTSGDAYHQEATFGSDSIIMTGIEGNDSTVTFHNIAGTGKPQWVSFYYQNTDDMGFGDQPGGTPDRFGGTWQLRRISSVVVNNKTEKLETLYQRDTHKGIILSTPLLLNLENGTHNSITIGGLYNNQTYKGADIDRIVVFPPEE
;
A
#
# COMPACT_ATOMS: atom_id res chain seq x y z
N MET A 1 6.65 70.00 -15.13
CA MET A 1 7.05 68.88 -14.25
C MET A 1 5.95 67.84 -14.31
N GLY A 2 6.11 66.83 -15.17
CA GLY A 2 5.11 65.76 -15.34
C GLY A 2 5.36 64.65 -14.33
N ILE A 3 4.35 64.36 -13.51
CA ILE A 3 4.37 63.27 -12.54
C ILE A 3 4.03 61.99 -13.30
N SER A 4 5.00 61.07 -13.40
CA SER A 4 4.81 59.75 -14.01
C SER A 4 4.26 58.80 -12.95
N SER A 5 3.05 58.30 -13.18
CA SER A 5 2.40 57.27 -12.35
C SER A 5 2.92 55.90 -12.78
N ILE A 6 3.65 55.22 -11.88
CA ILE A 6 4.06 53.83 -12.07
C ILE A 6 2.90 52.95 -11.60
N SER A 7 2.17 52.37 -12.54
CA SER A 7 1.24 51.27 -12.27
C SER A 7 2.03 50.00 -12.02
N CYS A 8 1.93 49.48 -10.79
CA CYS A 8 2.47 48.18 -10.41
C CYS A 8 1.45 47.10 -10.81
N GLN A 9 1.69 46.40 -11.94
CA GLN A 9 0.93 45.20 -12.29
C GLN A 9 1.49 44.03 -11.49
N LEU A 10 0.74 43.56 -10.48
CA LEU A 10 0.95 42.26 -9.87
C LEU A 10 0.62 41.17 -10.89
N LEU A 11 1.65 40.52 -11.43
CA LEU A 11 1.51 39.22 -12.09
C LEU A 11 1.21 38.18 -10.99
N LEU A 12 -0.04 37.74 -10.89
CA LEU A 12 -0.36 36.46 -10.28
C LEU A 12 0.21 35.37 -11.18
N ALA A 13 1.35 34.80 -10.81
CA ALA A 13 1.75 33.50 -11.32
C ALA A 13 0.78 32.47 -10.73
N ALA A 14 -0.25 32.08 -11.50
CA ALA A 14 -0.99 30.88 -11.22
C ALA A 14 -0.01 29.70 -11.42
N ALA A 15 0.54 29.18 -10.34
CA ALA A 15 1.22 27.90 -10.37
C ALA A 15 0.17 26.87 -10.82
N THR A 16 0.27 26.40 -12.06
CA THR A 16 -0.47 25.22 -12.50
C THR A 16 0.09 24.06 -11.69
N VAL A 17 -0.65 23.66 -10.65
CA VAL A 17 -0.39 22.40 -9.95
C VAL A 17 -0.62 21.33 -11.00
N SER A 18 0.47 20.69 -11.43
CA SER A 18 0.39 19.50 -12.28
C SER A 18 -0.38 18.44 -11.51
N ALA A 19 -1.46 17.93 -12.09
CA ALA A 19 -2.31 16.96 -11.41
C ALA A 19 -1.58 15.61 -11.38
N LYS A 20 -1.16 15.16 -10.20
CA LYS A 20 -0.60 13.82 -10.00
C LYS A 20 -1.63 12.90 -9.40
N TRP A 21 -1.71 11.67 -9.89
CA TRP A 21 -2.74 10.72 -9.49
C TRP A 21 -2.20 9.66 -8.53
N ILE A 22 -3.09 9.12 -7.69
CA ILE A 22 -2.80 7.90 -6.95
C ILE A 22 -3.01 6.72 -7.90
N VAL A 23 -1.97 5.90 -8.02
CA VAL A 23 -1.95 4.72 -8.90
C VAL A 23 -1.57 3.49 -8.06
N PRO A 24 -2.55 2.74 -7.53
CA PRO A 24 -2.31 1.56 -6.69
C PRO A 24 -1.45 0.51 -7.42
N GLY A 25 -0.44 -0.03 -6.74
CA GLY A 25 0.44 -1.06 -7.29
C GLY A 25 1.61 -0.52 -8.13
N ALA A 26 1.63 0.78 -8.43
CA ALA A 26 2.73 1.39 -9.17
C ALA A 26 4.03 1.48 -8.35
N ARG A 27 5.16 1.59 -9.05
CA ARG A 27 6.43 2.04 -8.48
C ARG A 27 6.36 3.55 -8.23
N TRP A 28 5.95 3.95 -7.03
CA TRP A 28 5.92 5.36 -6.65
C TRP A 28 7.33 5.90 -6.56
N ARG A 29 7.55 7.06 -7.18
CA ARG A 29 8.83 7.76 -7.17
C ARG A 29 8.70 9.09 -6.44
N ASP A 30 9.70 9.39 -5.63
CA ASP A 30 9.79 10.64 -4.90
C ASP A 30 10.24 11.79 -5.83
N THR A 31 10.35 13.00 -5.28
CA THR A 31 10.77 14.19 -6.05
C THR A 31 12.23 14.15 -6.53
N LYS A 32 13.05 13.20 -6.06
CA LYS A 32 14.41 12.94 -6.55
C LYS A 32 14.44 11.85 -7.63
N GLY A 33 13.32 11.16 -7.85
CA GLY A 33 13.18 10.07 -8.83
C GLY A 33 13.46 8.68 -8.24
N ASP A 34 13.82 8.60 -6.96
CA ASP A 34 14.05 7.34 -6.26
C ASP A 34 12.72 6.68 -5.88
N LEU A 35 12.72 5.37 -5.64
CA LEU A 35 11.51 4.70 -5.15
C LEU A 35 11.13 5.23 -3.77
N VAL A 36 9.85 5.50 -3.56
CA VAL A 36 9.30 5.72 -2.22
C VAL A 36 9.43 4.41 -1.46
N ASN A 37 10.20 4.43 -0.37
CA ASN A 37 10.54 3.26 0.45
C ASN A 37 10.12 3.52 1.91
N ALA A 38 8.83 3.32 2.16
CA ALA A 38 8.17 3.58 3.44
C ALA A 38 7.04 2.56 3.66
N HIS A 39 7.40 1.28 3.68
CA HIS A 39 6.45 0.17 3.75
C HIS A 39 5.81 0.03 5.14
N ALA A 40 4.61 -0.55 5.21
CA ALA A 40 3.83 -0.76 6.44
C ALA A 40 3.64 0.50 7.30
N GLY A 41 3.77 1.66 6.65
CA GLY A 41 3.96 2.94 7.28
C GLY A 41 2.72 3.54 7.93
N GLY A 42 2.84 4.76 8.42
CA GLY A 42 1.74 5.60 8.87
C GLY A 42 1.89 7.01 8.33
N VAL A 43 0.76 7.68 8.15
CA VAL A 43 0.74 9.10 7.74
C VAL A 43 0.37 9.96 8.95
N THR A 44 1.24 10.89 9.30
CA THR A 44 1.01 11.90 10.32
C THR A 44 0.73 13.24 9.65
N LEU A 45 -0.36 13.89 10.03
CA LEU A 45 -0.66 15.26 9.58
C LEU A 45 -0.02 16.24 10.57
N ASP A 46 0.90 17.07 10.07
CA ASP A 46 1.38 18.23 10.82
C ASP A 46 0.25 19.27 10.91
N GLN A 47 -0.19 19.57 12.14
CA GLN A 47 -1.31 20.47 12.37
C GLN A 47 -0.96 21.94 12.07
N ASP A 48 0.32 22.31 12.15
CA ASP A 48 0.76 23.69 11.95
C ASP A 48 0.82 24.04 10.45
N THR A 49 1.35 23.11 9.65
CA THR A 49 1.55 23.33 8.21
C THR A 49 0.43 22.74 7.34
N GLY A 50 -0.31 21.75 7.86
CA GLY A 50 -1.26 20.96 7.08
C GLY A 50 -0.58 19.95 6.14
N LYS A 51 0.73 19.74 6.26
CA LYS A 51 1.51 18.81 5.43
C LYS A 51 1.42 17.37 5.97
N PHE A 52 1.35 16.40 5.06
CA PHE A 52 1.34 14.99 5.38
C PHE A 52 2.76 14.45 5.46
N PHE A 53 3.05 13.61 6.46
CA PHE A 53 4.33 12.94 6.63
C PHE A 53 4.14 11.43 6.64
N LEU A 54 4.66 10.74 5.63
CA LEU A 54 4.66 9.29 5.53
C LEU A 54 5.93 8.74 6.16
N PHE A 55 5.77 7.99 7.26
CA PHE A 55 6.82 7.23 7.90
C PHE A 55 6.66 5.76 7.55
N GLY A 56 7.73 5.05 7.26
CA GLY A 56 7.62 3.62 7.01
C GLY A 56 8.95 2.89 7.06
N GLU A 57 8.87 1.57 6.98
CA GLU A 57 10.02 0.68 6.97
C GLU A 57 10.87 0.96 5.73
N TYR A 58 12.17 1.21 5.95
CA TYR A 58 13.12 1.31 4.85
C TYR A 58 13.64 -0.10 4.53
N LYS A 59 13.22 -0.68 3.41
CA LYS A 59 13.64 -2.00 2.95
C LYS A 59 14.82 -1.89 1.99
N ILE A 60 15.98 -2.35 2.42
CA ILE A 60 17.21 -2.33 1.63
C ILE A 60 17.19 -3.48 0.61
N GLU A 61 17.62 -3.21 -0.61
CA GLU A 61 17.74 -4.24 -1.64
C GLU A 61 18.66 -5.39 -1.18
N GLY A 62 18.16 -6.63 -1.30
CA GLY A 62 18.87 -7.84 -0.88
C GLY A 62 18.90 -8.08 0.63
N GLN A 63 18.19 -7.27 1.43
CA GLN A 63 18.07 -7.47 2.88
C GLN A 63 16.59 -7.60 3.29
N VAL A 64 16.34 -8.36 4.37
CA VAL A 64 14.98 -8.56 4.88
C VAL A 64 14.60 -7.45 5.86
N GLU A 65 15.51 -7.10 6.78
CA GLU A 65 15.28 -6.15 7.87
C GLU A 65 16.52 -5.28 8.15
N GLY A 66 16.38 -4.29 9.03
CA GLY A 66 17.51 -3.51 9.56
C GLY A 66 17.76 -2.17 8.87
N GLY A 67 16.87 -1.68 8.01
CA GLY A 67 17.03 -0.40 7.32
C GLY A 67 16.55 0.84 8.09
N GLY A 68 15.83 0.67 9.20
CA GLY A 68 15.27 1.77 9.99
C GLY A 68 13.96 2.32 9.42
N VAL A 69 13.69 3.60 9.72
CA VAL A 69 12.44 4.27 9.34
C VAL A 69 12.73 5.45 8.43
N ALA A 70 12.23 5.40 7.20
CA ALA A 70 12.25 6.54 6.28
C ALA A 70 11.09 7.51 6.55
N VAL A 71 11.27 8.76 6.13
CA VAL A 71 10.23 9.79 6.20
C VAL A 71 10.16 10.59 4.90
N TYR A 72 8.93 10.79 4.42
CA TYR A 72 8.60 11.62 3.28
C TYR A 72 7.54 12.63 3.67
N SER A 73 7.51 13.78 3.00
CA SER A 73 6.44 14.77 3.20
C SER A 73 5.69 15.06 1.90
N SER A 74 4.41 15.40 1.98
CA SER A 74 3.58 15.70 0.82
C SER A 74 2.46 16.67 1.16
N ASP A 75 2.11 17.54 0.22
CA ASP A 75 0.95 18.44 0.33
C ASP A 75 -0.34 17.81 -0.25
N ASP A 76 -0.22 16.72 -1.01
CA ASP A 76 -1.29 16.15 -1.85
C ASP A 76 -1.45 14.62 -1.70
N LEU A 77 -0.60 13.95 -0.90
CA LEU A 77 -0.49 12.49 -0.73
C LEU A 77 0.05 11.73 -1.96
N VAL A 78 0.57 12.43 -2.97
CA VAL A 78 1.08 11.83 -4.21
C VAL A 78 2.52 12.24 -4.48
N THR A 79 2.81 13.53 -4.34
CA THR A 79 4.13 14.11 -4.55
C THR A 79 4.92 14.05 -3.24
N TRP A 80 5.78 13.03 -3.12
CA TRP A 80 6.56 12.76 -1.91
C TRP A 80 7.95 13.37 -1.97
N GLU A 81 8.25 14.27 -1.03
CA GLU A 81 9.59 14.84 -0.81
C GLU A 81 10.34 14.00 0.24
N PRO A 82 11.53 13.45 -0.08
CA PRO A 82 12.26 12.58 0.84
C PRO A 82 13.10 13.37 1.87
N HIS A 83 12.99 13.00 3.14
CA HIS A 83 13.74 13.60 4.26
C HIS A 83 14.82 12.66 4.85
N GLY A 84 15.00 11.48 4.26
CA GLY A 84 15.95 10.48 4.72
C GLY A 84 15.37 9.58 5.82
N LEU A 85 16.25 9.06 6.69
CA LEU A 85 15.85 8.19 7.80
C LEU A 85 15.52 9.01 9.05
N ALA A 86 14.24 8.96 9.45
CA ALA A 86 13.76 9.52 10.72
C ALA A 86 14.37 8.76 11.91
N LEU A 87 14.42 7.42 11.85
CA LEU A 87 15.09 6.58 12.83
C LEU A 87 16.15 5.74 12.10
N LYS A 88 17.43 5.98 12.43
CA LYS A 88 18.55 5.21 11.88
C LYS A 88 18.85 4.00 12.75
N PRO A 89 19.13 2.83 12.17
CA PRO A 89 19.69 1.72 12.93
C PRO A 89 21.09 2.10 13.44
N ILE A 90 21.49 1.52 14.57
CA ILE A 90 22.77 1.77 15.23
C ILE A 90 23.47 0.42 15.43
N GLU A 91 24.60 0.22 14.73
CA GLU A 91 25.39 -1.01 14.84
C GLU A 91 25.75 -1.33 16.30
N GLY A 92 25.47 -2.56 16.73
CA GLY A 92 25.68 -3.04 18.09
C GLY A 92 24.65 -2.57 19.12
N HIS A 93 23.65 -1.77 18.74
CA HIS A 93 22.58 -1.36 19.65
C HIS A 93 21.66 -2.54 19.98
N PRO A 94 21.31 -2.78 21.27
CA PRO A 94 20.59 -3.98 21.68
C PRO A 94 19.18 -4.15 21.09
N TYR A 95 18.58 -3.10 20.52
CA TYR A 95 17.19 -3.11 20.04
C TYR A 95 16.96 -2.50 18.64
N ILE A 96 17.92 -1.75 18.10
CA ILE A 96 17.79 -1.05 16.81
C ILE A 96 19.06 -1.21 15.97
N ASP A 97 19.73 -2.35 16.11
CA ASP A 97 20.87 -2.73 15.29
C ASP A 97 20.44 -3.13 13.87
N THR A 98 21.38 -3.14 12.93
CA THR A 98 21.14 -3.37 11.49
C THR A 98 20.67 -4.79 11.16
N HIS A 99 20.52 -5.67 12.15
CA HIS A 99 19.95 -7.01 11.98
C HIS A 99 18.62 -7.19 12.76
N HIS A 100 18.14 -6.14 13.40
CA HIS A 100 16.90 -6.14 14.19
C HIS A 100 15.72 -5.62 13.40
N ILE A 101 14.53 -5.99 13.88
CA ILE A 101 13.26 -5.73 13.20
C ILE A 101 12.71 -4.41 13.72
N ILE A 102 12.46 -3.48 12.79
CA ILE A 102 11.81 -2.20 13.03
C ILE A 102 10.64 -2.13 12.06
N GLN A 103 9.46 -2.59 12.51
CA GLN A 103 8.30 -2.77 11.65
C GLN A 103 7.12 -1.87 12.04
N ARG A 104 6.35 -1.46 11.04
CA ARG A 104 5.10 -0.70 11.15
C ARG A 104 5.16 0.59 11.98
N PRO A 105 6.15 1.48 11.79
CA PRO A 105 6.27 2.70 12.57
C PRO A 105 5.02 3.58 12.46
N LYS A 106 4.62 4.20 13.57
CA LYS A 106 3.57 5.21 13.66
C LYS A 106 4.07 6.39 14.50
N VAL A 107 3.70 7.60 14.10
CA VAL A 107 4.17 8.85 14.73
C VAL A 107 2.98 9.70 15.15
N ALA A 108 2.99 10.20 16.39
CA ALA A 108 2.03 11.20 16.89
C ALA A 108 2.76 12.33 17.59
N TYR A 109 2.18 13.53 17.54
CA TYR A 109 2.61 14.65 18.36
C TYR A 109 2.05 14.53 19.77
N SER A 110 2.88 14.80 20.77
CA SER A 110 2.55 14.76 22.18
C SER A 110 2.55 16.17 22.75
N GLU A 111 1.36 16.76 22.89
CA GLU A 111 1.15 18.13 23.40
C GLU A 111 1.84 18.35 24.76
N GLY A 112 1.70 17.38 25.67
CA GLY A 112 2.26 17.51 27.03
C GLY A 112 3.79 17.53 27.09
N THR A 113 4.46 17.00 26.05
CA THR A 113 5.93 16.99 25.97
C THR A 113 6.49 17.95 24.92
N GLY A 114 5.66 18.43 23.99
CA GLY A 114 6.07 19.23 22.85
C GLY A 114 6.90 18.45 21.83
N LYS A 115 6.78 17.11 21.79
CA LYS A 115 7.61 16.22 20.97
C LYS A 115 6.79 15.33 20.06
N TYR A 116 7.41 14.87 18.98
CA TYR A 116 6.92 13.78 18.15
C TYR A 116 7.40 12.45 18.71
N HIS A 117 6.47 11.53 18.90
CA HIS A 117 6.70 10.20 19.45
C HIS A 117 6.46 9.14 18.39
N MET A 118 7.49 8.33 18.12
CA MET A 118 7.46 7.21 17.20
C MET A 118 7.34 5.91 18.00
N TRP A 119 6.37 5.08 17.62
CA TRP A 119 6.16 3.74 18.16
C TRP A 119 6.14 2.72 17.02
N TRP A 120 6.65 1.53 17.28
CA TRP A 120 6.77 0.48 16.26
C TRP A 120 6.84 -0.92 16.90
N HIS A 121 6.73 -1.96 16.07
CA HIS A 121 7.04 -3.34 16.46
C HIS A 121 8.55 -3.55 16.48
N ALA A 122 9.12 -3.70 17.68
CA ALA A 122 10.53 -3.97 17.89
C ALA A 122 10.75 -5.48 18.11
N ASP A 123 11.63 -6.08 17.31
CA ASP A 123 11.94 -7.51 17.42
C ASP A 123 13.37 -7.88 17.03
N ASN A 124 13.72 -9.13 17.30
CA ASN A 124 14.89 -9.77 16.71
C ASN A 124 14.51 -10.58 15.47
N SER A 125 15.52 -11.07 14.73
CA SER A 125 15.33 -11.87 13.51
C SER A 125 14.57 -13.19 13.71
N THR A 126 14.34 -13.62 14.96
CA THR A 126 13.56 -14.83 15.28
C THR A 126 12.10 -14.54 15.65
N TYR A 127 11.68 -13.26 15.64
CA TYR A 127 10.36 -12.82 16.12
C TYR A 127 10.08 -13.28 17.58
N GLY A 128 11.10 -13.19 18.43
CA GLY A 128 11.09 -13.74 19.78
C GLY A 128 10.94 -12.72 20.90
N TRP A 129 11.18 -11.43 20.64
CA TRP A 129 11.09 -10.38 21.65
C TRP A 129 9.66 -9.89 21.83
N LEU A 130 8.96 -9.66 20.71
CA LEU A 130 7.58 -9.18 20.67
C LEU A 130 7.37 -7.93 21.54
N LEU A 131 8.11 -6.85 21.23
CA LEU A 131 8.14 -5.60 21.99
C LEU A 131 7.56 -4.43 21.19
N GLN A 132 7.21 -3.35 21.90
CA GLN A 132 6.96 -2.04 21.32
C GLN A 132 8.19 -1.17 21.52
N GLY A 133 8.77 -0.70 20.43
CA GLY A 133 9.82 0.31 20.47
C GLY A 133 9.24 1.71 20.64
N PHE A 134 9.97 2.58 21.34
CA PHE A 134 9.64 3.98 21.54
C PHE A 134 10.85 4.88 21.26
N ALA A 135 10.64 5.92 20.48
CA ALA A 135 11.61 6.96 20.18
C ALA A 135 10.94 8.34 20.12
N GLN A 136 11.69 9.41 20.34
CA GLN A 136 11.15 10.77 20.37
C GLN A 136 12.04 11.76 19.60
N SER A 137 11.43 12.84 19.11
CA SER A 137 12.10 13.93 18.40
C SER A 137 11.39 15.27 18.64
N ASP A 138 12.14 16.37 18.64
CA ASP A 138 11.56 17.73 18.60
C ASP A 138 11.04 18.10 17.20
N ASN A 139 11.53 17.45 16.14
CA ASN A 139 11.12 17.68 14.76
C ASN A 139 10.38 16.47 14.20
N ILE A 140 9.30 16.69 13.45
CA ILE A 140 8.50 15.60 12.85
C ILE A 140 9.35 14.67 11.97
N THR A 141 10.30 15.22 11.20
CA THR A 141 11.21 14.44 10.34
C THR A 141 12.38 13.78 11.08
N GLY A 142 12.52 14.02 12.38
CA GLY A 142 13.63 13.50 13.17
C GLY A 142 14.88 14.38 13.20
N PRO A 143 16.07 13.82 13.47
CA PRO A 143 16.27 12.41 13.82
C PRO A 143 15.63 12.05 15.17
N TYR A 144 15.00 10.88 15.23
CA TYR A 144 14.41 10.34 16.45
C TYR A 144 15.49 9.68 17.31
N SER A 145 15.43 9.94 18.61
CA SER A 145 16.28 9.29 19.61
C SER A 145 15.53 8.12 20.24
N PHE A 146 16.13 6.93 20.20
CA PHE A 146 15.62 5.75 20.90
C PHE A 146 15.45 6.03 22.39
N VAL A 147 14.34 5.58 22.97
CA VAL A 147 14.04 5.68 24.41
C VAL A 147 14.03 4.30 25.04
N ASP A 148 13.17 3.40 24.56
CA ASP A 148 13.02 2.06 25.14
C ASP A 148 12.37 1.06 24.16
N ALA A 149 12.43 -0.23 24.49
CA ALA A 149 11.69 -1.30 23.83
C ALA A 149 11.03 -2.19 24.91
N THR A 150 9.70 -2.15 25.01
CA THR A 150 8.99 -2.70 26.18
C THR A 150 7.81 -3.59 25.81
N LYS A 151 7.45 -4.47 26.76
CA LYS A 151 6.22 -5.26 26.68
C LYS A 151 5.01 -4.41 27.06
N PRO A 152 3.97 -4.32 26.23
CA PRO A 152 2.80 -3.51 26.52
C PRO A 152 2.00 -4.06 27.71
N LEU A 153 2.13 -3.43 28.87
CA LEU A 153 1.45 -3.85 30.12
C LEU A 153 1.68 -5.34 30.47
N GLY A 154 2.87 -5.85 30.14
CA GLY A 154 3.25 -7.25 30.35
C GLY A 154 2.79 -8.24 29.25
N ASN A 155 2.00 -7.79 28.26
CA ASN A 155 1.64 -8.58 27.08
C ASN A 155 2.77 -8.62 26.05
N TRP A 156 2.57 -9.38 24.96
CA TRP A 156 3.43 -9.33 23.78
C TRP A 156 2.89 -8.36 22.74
N SER A 157 3.76 -7.85 21.87
CA SER A 157 3.42 -7.02 20.72
C SER A 157 4.18 -7.47 19.49
N GLN A 158 3.45 -7.86 18.45
CA GLN A 158 4.00 -8.07 17.11
C GLN A 158 3.50 -6.91 16.23
N ASP A 159 2.73 -7.21 15.18
CA ASP A 159 2.16 -6.21 14.27
C ASP A 159 1.50 -5.05 15.02
N PHE A 160 1.96 -3.85 14.71
CA PHE A 160 1.64 -2.63 15.43
C PHE A 160 0.83 -1.64 14.58
N GLY A 161 -0.11 -0.98 15.24
CA GLY A 161 -0.88 0.14 14.73
C GLY A 161 -1.07 1.21 15.81
N MET A 162 -1.46 2.40 15.39
CA MET A 162 -1.78 3.51 16.29
C MET A 162 -2.98 4.28 15.76
N PHE A 163 -3.83 4.74 16.66
CA PHE A 163 -5.04 5.48 16.36
C PHE A 163 -5.18 6.64 17.35
N THR A 164 -5.49 7.84 16.85
CA THR A 164 -5.83 8.99 17.69
C THR A 164 -7.29 9.34 17.45
N ASP A 165 -8.07 9.33 18.53
CA ASP A 165 -9.49 9.66 18.48
C ASP A 165 -9.67 11.17 18.33
N PHE A 166 -10.30 11.62 17.24
CA PHE A 166 -10.44 13.05 16.98
C PHE A 166 -11.43 13.75 17.92
N ARG A 167 -12.23 13.01 18.70
CA ARG A 167 -13.25 13.57 19.59
C ARG A 167 -12.66 14.00 20.93
N ASP A 168 -11.69 13.25 21.44
CA ASP A 168 -11.06 13.52 22.75
C ASP A 168 -9.53 13.75 22.67
N GLY A 169 -8.92 13.54 21.49
CA GLY A 169 -7.48 13.69 21.27
C GLY A 169 -6.64 12.55 21.82
N ARG A 170 -7.26 11.50 22.38
CA ARG A 170 -6.52 10.41 23.02
C ARG A 170 -5.96 9.45 21.99
N SER A 171 -4.71 9.04 22.19
CA SER A 171 -4.04 8.06 21.33
C SER A 171 -4.13 6.65 21.92
N TYR A 172 -4.17 5.66 21.03
CA TYR A 172 -4.30 4.24 21.33
C TYR A 172 -3.31 3.42 20.49
N SER A 173 -2.70 2.43 21.12
CA SER A 173 -1.91 1.39 20.47
C SER A 173 -2.82 0.22 20.10
N LEU A 174 -2.63 -0.31 18.90
CA LEU A 174 -3.19 -1.57 18.45
C LEU A 174 -2.06 -2.56 18.21
N TYR A 175 -2.17 -3.78 18.73
CA TYR A 175 -1.11 -4.77 18.55
C TYR A 175 -1.61 -6.21 18.62
N SER A 176 -1.08 -7.07 17.74
CA SER A 176 -1.29 -8.51 17.84
C SER A 176 -0.37 -9.13 18.89
N ASN A 177 -0.87 -10.11 19.65
CA ASN A 177 -0.21 -10.67 20.84
C ASN A 177 0.67 -11.90 20.50
N GLY A 178 1.39 -11.85 19.37
CA GLY A 178 2.28 -12.91 18.89
C GLY A 178 1.57 -14.15 18.31
N ASP A 179 2.33 -15.16 17.89
CA ASP A 179 1.81 -16.31 17.11
C ASP A 179 1.49 -17.56 17.95
N ARG A 180 1.62 -17.45 19.27
CA ARG A 180 1.30 -18.56 20.18
C ARG A 180 -0.21 -18.78 20.22
N ARG A 181 -0.63 -20.02 20.48
CA ARG A 181 -2.05 -20.39 20.56
C ARG A 181 -2.82 -19.55 21.58
N GLU A 182 -2.17 -19.19 22.68
CA GLU A 182 -2.71 -18.35 23.76
C GLU A 182 -2.66 -16.84 23.43
N GLY A 183 -1.94 -16.45 22.38
CA GLY A 183 -1.69 -15.06 21.95
C GLY A 183 -2.44 -14.66 20.67
N ARG A 184 -3.48 -15.42 20.28
CA ARG A 184 -4.36 -15.12 19.14
C ARG A 184 -5.34 -13.99 19.45
N ASP A 185 -4.79 -12.88 19.90
CA ASP A 185 -5.53 -11.69 20.26
C ASP A 185 -4.96 -10.47 19.57
N VAL A 186 -5.83 -9.49 19.33
CA VAL A 186 -5.43 -8.11 19.08
C VAL A 186 -5.89 -7.23 20.25
N TYR A 187 -5.00 -6.42 20.78
CA TYR A 187 -5.30 -5.47 21.85
C TYR A 187 -5.51 -4.08 21.28
N LEU A 188 -6.48 -3.37 21.84
CA LEU A 188 -6.64 -1.93 21.73
C LEU A 188 -6.37 -1.34 23.12
N THR A 189 -5.28 -0.61 23.26
CA THR A 189 -4.78 -0.11 24.55
C THR A 189 -4.56 1.39 24.47
N SER A 190 -5.08 2.16 25.44
CA SER A 190 -4.85 3.60 25.48
C SER A 190 -3.41 3.93 25.89
N PHE A 191 -2.85 4.99 25.31
CA PHE A 191 -1.66 5.64 25.85
C PHE A 191 -2.02 6.53 27.05
N ASN A 192 -1.02 6.90 27.84
CA ASN A 192 -1.08 8.04 28.75
C ASN A 192 -1.17 9.36 27.95
N GLU A 193 -1.45 10.48 28.63
CA GLU A 193 -1.63 11.79 27.98
C GLU A 193 -0.39 12.25 27.19
N ASN A 194 0.80 11.84 27.63
CA ASN A 194 2.06 12.21 26.99
C ASN A 194 2.48 11.26 25.86
N ILE A 195 1.73 10.20 25.57
CA ILE A 195 2.09 9.17 24.57
C ILE A 195 3.49 8.57 24.83
N THR A 196 3.87 8.41 26.10
CA THR A 196 5.18 7.83 26.51
C THR A 196 5.06 6.43 27.08
N ALA A 197 3.85 6.00 27.44
CA ALA A 197 3.57 4.66 27.93
C ALA A 197 2.09 4.31 27.72
N LEU A 198 1.80 3.01 27.73
CA LEU A 198 0.42 2.51 27.74
C LEU A 198 -0.19 2.61 29.14
N ASP A 199 -1.48 2.91 29.19
CA ASP A 199 -2.25 3.13 30.43
C ASP A 199 -3.22 1.96 30.68
N LYS A 200 -4.17 1.72 29.75
CA LYS A 200 -5.26 0.78 29.98
C LYS A 200 -5.67 0.02 28.73
N VAL A 201 -5.85 -1.30 28.86
CA VAL A 201 -6.51 -2.11 27.83
C VAL A 201 -7.98 -1.70 27.72
N VAL A 202 -8.36 -1.19 26.56
CA VAL A 202 -9.72 -0.71 26.24
C VAL A 202 -10.57 -1.84 25.69
N HIS A 203 -9.99 -2.66 24.81
CA HIS A 203 -10.65 -3.82 24.23
C HIS A 203 -9.62 -4.89 23.85
N ARG A 204 -10.07 -6.14 23.77
CA ARG A 204 -9.30 -7.30 23.31
C ARG A 204 -10.15 -8.10 22.33
N PHE A 205 -9.63 -8.30 21.12
CA PHE A 205 -10.22 -9.15 20.08
C PHE A 205 -9.64 -10.56 20.24
N ASP A 206 -10.24 -11.41 21.08
CA ASP A 206 -9.66 -12.66 21.59
C ASP A 206 -10.12 -13.95 20.87
N LYS A 207 -10.89 -13.81 19.79
CA LYS A 207 -11.47 -14.94 19.04
C LYS A 207 -10.80 -15.19 17.70
N TYR A 208 -9.90 -14.32 17.27
CA TYR A 208 -9.46 -14.25 15.88
C TYR A 208 -7.95 -14.17 15.80
N ASP A 209 -7.38 -14.92 14.86
CA ASP A 209 -5.95 -14.89 14.57
C ASP A 209 -5.68 -13.79 13.54
N LEU A 210 -5.51 -12.56 14.04
CA LEU A 210 -5.43 -11.33 13.25
C LEU A 210 -4.18 -10.52 13.57
N GLU A 211 -3.80 -9.67 12.61
CA GLU A 211 -2.64 -8.79 12.64
C GLU A 211 -2.87 -7.53 11.81
N ALA A 212 -1.83 -6.73 11.64
CA ALA A 212 -1.82 -5.49 10.86
C ALA A 212 -2.98 -4.50 11.18
N PRO A 213 -3.20 -4.14 12.45
CA PRO A 213 -4.42 -3.45 12.86
C PRO A 213 -4.41 -1.94 12.56
N THR A 214 -5.55 -1.41 12.15
CA THR A 214 -5.81 0.04 12.04
C THR A 214 -7.27 0.38 12.36
N ILE A 215 -7.56 1.64 12.70
CA ILE A 215 -8.94 2.10 12.96
C ILE A 215 -9.29 3.28 12.06
N ILE A 216 -10.48 3.21 11.48
CA ILE A 216 -11.19 4.34 10.90
C ILE A 216 -12.25 4.80 11.88
N GLN A 217 -12.29 6.11 12.10
CA GLN A 217 -13.32 6.75 12.90
C GLN A 217 -14.20 7.63 12.02
N THR A 218 -15.50 7.45 12.14
CA THR A 218 -16.50 8.37 11.56
C THR A 218 -17.09 9.26 12.65
N ASP A 219 -17.98 10.17 12.28
CA ASP A 219 -18.72 10.98 13.25
C ASP A 219 -19.68 10.13 14.11
N LYS A 220 -20.00 8.89 13.68
CA LYS A 220 -20.94 8.00 14.38
C LYS A 220 -20.26 6.80 15.05
N SER A 221 -19.26 6.21 14.41
CA SER A 221 -18.76 4.88 14.78
C SER A 221 -17.26 4.69 14.51
N TYR A 222 -16.75 3.52 14.88
CA TYR A 222 -15.38 3.08 14.65
C TYR A 222 -15.40 1.79 13.84
N PHE A 223 -14.48 1.68 12.90
CA PHE A 223 -14.20 0.47 12.13
C PHE A 223 -12.75 0.05 12.35
N ALA A 224 -12.52 -1.10 12.98
CA ALA A 224 -11.18 -1.67 13.11
C ALA A 224 -10.92 -2.63 11.95
N LEU A 225 -9.86 -2.40 11.17
CA LEU A 225 -9.45 -3.23 10.04
C LEU A 225 -8.21 -4.03 10.43
N MET A 226 -8.20 -5.31 10.09
CA MET A 226 -7.12 -6.23 10.41
C MET A 226 -7.00 -7.30 9.33
N SER A 227 -5.78 -7.78 9.09
CA SER A 227 -5.53 -8.93 8.22
C SER A 227 -5.41 -10.21 9.04
N HIS A 228 -5.54 -11.37 8.40
CA HIS A 228 -5.19 -12.65 8.99
C HIS A 228 -3.67 -12.87 9.02
N LYS A 229 -3.20 -13.78 9.89
CA LYS A 229 -1.78 -14.12 10.01
C LYS A 229 -1.31 -15.09 8.94
N THR A 230 -0.97 -14.56 7.76
CA THR A 230 -0.45 -15.35 6.63
C THR A 230 0.97 -14.96 6.23
N GLY A 231 1.66 -14.18 7.08
CA GLY A 231 2.95 -13.56 6.79
C GLY A 231 2.82 -12.56 5.64
N TYR A 232 3.82 -12.50 4.76
CA TYR A 232 3.77 -11.64 3.57
C TYR A 232 2.76 -12.06 2.49
N ARG A 233 2.02 -13.17 2.67
CA ARG A 233 0.97 -13.56 1.72
C ARG A 233 -0.28 -12.74 1.98
N PRO A 234 -0.92 -12.19 0.94
CA PRO A 234 -2.16 -11.44 1.09
C PRO A 234 -3.31 -12.36 1.54
N ASN A 235 -4.28 -11.80 2.24
CA ASN A 235 -5.52 -12.46 2.64
C ASN A 235 -6.69 -11.47 2.59
N ASN A 236 -7.89 -11.94 2.90
CA ASN A 236 -9.05 -11.06 3.00
C ASN A 236 -9.00 -10.25 4.31
N VAL A 237 -8.61 -8.98 4.21
CA VAL A 237 -8.72 -8.03 5.34
C VAL A 237 -10.18 -7.96 5.79
N VAL A 238 -10.38 -8.00 7.10
CA VAL A 238 -11.69 -7.91 7.74
C VAL A 238 -11.85 -6.60 8.49
N ALA A 239 -13.09 -6.14 8.62
CA ALA A 239 -13.47 -5.02 9.47
C ALA A 239 -14.41 -5.47 10.60
N PHE A 240 -14.28 -4.79 11.73
CA PHE A 240 -15.19 -4.83 12.87
C PHE A 240 -15.79 -3.44 13.05
N ARG A 241 -17.05 -3.34 13.46
CA ARG A 241 -17.72 -2.06 13.72
C ARG A 241 -18.16 -1.94 15.17
N ALA A 242 -17.98 -0.77 15.78
CA ALA A 242 -18.50 -0.44 17.12
C ALA A 242 -18.87 1.05 17.25
N ASP A 243 -19.80 1.37 18.15
CA ASP A 243 -20.13 2.78 18.49
C ASP A 243 -19.15 3.37 19.53
N LYS A 244 -18.38 2.52 20.21
CA LYS A 244 -17.38 2.88 21.22
C LYS A 244 -16.17 1.98 21.06
N LEU A 245 -14.97 2.50 21.32
CA LEU A 245 -13.72 1.72 21.29
C LEU A 245 -13.72 0.51 22.23
N SER A 246 -14.39 0.60 23.39
CA SER A 246 -14.55 -0.52 24.33
C SER A 246 -15.53 -1.60 23.85
N GLY A 247 -16.23 -1.37 22.74
CA GLY A 247 -17.22 -2.26 22.16
C GLY A 247 -18.65 -2.01 22.68
N PRO A 248 -19.56 -2.97 22.44
CA PRO A 248 -19.31 -4.24 21.76
C PRO A 248 -18.95 -4.05 20.28
N TRP A 249 -17.95 -4.79 19.81
CA TRP A 249 -17.59 -4.87 18.39
C TRP A 249 -18.43 -5.94 17.68
N SER A 250 -18.72 -5.73 16.40
CA SER A 250 -19.46 -6.68 15.56
C SER A 250 -18.70 -8.00 15.34
N GLN A 251 -19.34 -8.96 14.66
CA GLN A 251 -18.57 -10.00 13.97
C GLN A 251 -17.76 -9.37 12.81
N PRO A 252 -16.59 -9.93 12.46
CA PRO A 252 -15.81 -9.44 11.34
C PRO A 252 -16.54 -9.66 10.02
N PHE A 253 -16.32 -8.77 9.07
CA PHE A 253 -16.76 -8.92 7.69
C PHE A 253 -15.65 -8.52 6.72
N ILE A 254 -15.58 -9.17 5.55
CA ILE A 254 -14.56 -8.90 4.53
C ILE A 254 -14.85 -7.54 3.86
N ILE A 255 -13.80 -6.75 3.62
CA ILE A 255 -13.92 -5.36 3.13
C ILE A 255 -13.77 -5.23 1.61
N SER A 256 -13.49 -6.32 0.90
CA SER A 256 -13.19 -6.34 -0.53
C SER A 256 -14.02 -7.43 -1.23
N PRO A 257 -14.15 -7.38 -2.58
CA PRO A 257 -14.72 -8.50 -3.31
C PRO A 257 -13.98 -9.79 -2.98
N LEU A 258 -14.74 -10.86 -2.74
CA LEU A 258 -14.18 -12.15 -2.36
C LEU A 258 -13.13 -12.62 -3.36
N ASN A 259 -12.14 -13.38 -2.88
CA ASN A 259 -11.03 -13.94 -3.66
C ASN A 259 -10.04 -12.92 -4.24
N THR A 260 -10.27 -11.62 -4.08
CA THR A 260 -9.26 -10.59 -4.41
C THR A 260 -8.18 -10.47 -3.35
N ARG A 261 -8.44 -10.95 -2.12
CA ARG A 261 -7.55 -10.82 -0.95
C ARG A 261 -7.16 -9.36 -0.72
N SER A 262 -8.19 -8.52 -0.63
CA SER A 262 -8.05 -7.06 -0.53
C SER A 262 -7.18 -6.48 -1.64
N PHE A 263 -7.46 -6.91 -2.87
CA PHE A 263 -6.69 -6.56 -4.08
C PHE A 263 -5.20 -6.86 -3.94
N ASN A 264 -4.90 -8.06 -3.41
CA ASN A 264 -3.55 -8.54 -3.13
C ASN A 264 -2.79 -7.54 -2.24
N SER A 265 -3.36 -7.19 -1.08
CA SER A 265 -2.75 -6.28 -0.11
C SER A 265 -3.06 -6.65 1.33
N GLN A 266 -2.22 -6.16 2.24
CA GLN A 266 -2.38 -6.24 3.67
C GLN A 266 -2.62 -4.84 4.25
N SER A 267 -3.45 -4.71 5.29
CA SER A 267 -3.63 -3.43 5.97
C SER A 267 -2.30 -2.93 6.53
N GLY A 268 -2.06 -1.62 6.48
CA GLY A 268 -0.91 -0.98 7.13
C GLY A 268 -1.36 0.20 7.99
N PHE A 269 -2.18 1.06 7.39
CA PHE A 269 -2.77 2.22 8.05
C PHE A 269 -4.12 2.57 7.40
N SER A 270 -4.85 3.48 8.02
CA SER A 270 -6.05 4.06 7.45
C SER A 270 -6.15 5.52 7.84
N MET A 271 -6.68 6.34 6.93
CA MET A 271 -6.69 7.79 7.11
C MET A 271 -8.08 8.36 6.85
N ARG A 272 -8.46 9.35 7.65
CA ARG A 272 -9.63 10.20 7.43
C ARG A 272 -9.17 11.56 6.92
N ILE A 273 -9.66 11.95 5.75
CA ILE A 273 -9.41 13.25 5.13
C ILE A 273 -10.70 14.06 5.24
N LYS A 274 -10.71 15.05 6.14
CA LYS A 274 -11.85 15.97 6.30
C LYS A 274 -11.72 17.13 5.31
N GLY A 275 -12.21 16.92 4.09
CA GLY A 275 -12.23 17.94 3.07
C GLY A 275 -13.36 18.96 3.26
N THR A 276 -13.28 20.09 2.54
CA THR A 276 -14.28 21.16 2.59
C THR A 276 -15.63 20.78 1.96
N LYS A 277 -15.67 19.77 1.09
CA LYS A 277 -16.91 19.29 0.45
C LYS A 277 -17.36 17.93 0.98
N LYS A 278 -16.43 17.01 1.23
CA LYS A 278 -16.72 15.69 1.80
C LYS A 278 -15.57 15.17 2.66
N THR A 279 -15.92 14.25 3.56
CA THR A 279 -14.92 13.42 4.22
C THR A 279 -14.63 12.20 3.37
N THR A 280 -13.36 11.90 3.13
CA THR A 280 -12.89 10.70 2.45
C THR A 280 -12.09 9.84 3.42
N TYR A 281 -12.28 8.53 3.32
CA TYR A 281 -11.54 7.55 4.08
C TYR A 281 -10.65 6.78 3.14
N LEU A 282 -9.38 6.59 3.50
CA LEU A 282 -8.41 5.82 2.72
C LEU A 282 -7.95 4.62 3.52
N TYR A 283 -7.91 3.48 2.83
CA TYR A 283 -7.13 2.31 3.20
C TYR A 283 -5.72 2.47 2.63
N LEU A 284 -4.70 2.34 3.47
CA LEU A 284 -3.29 2.39 3.08
C LEU A 284 -2.70 1.01 3.34
N GLY A 285 -2.69 0.16 2.31
CA GLY A 285 -2.15 -1.19 2.40
C GLY A 285 -0.85 -1.37 1.65
N ASP A 286 -0.14 -2.44 2.00
CA ASP A 286 1.05 -2.91 1.32
C ASP A 286 0.73 -4.17 0.51
N GLN A 287 1.15 -4.19 -0.74
CA GLN A 287 1.25 -5.40 -1.55
C GLN A 287 2.68 -5.92 -1.42
N TRP A 288 2.85 -6.80 -0.43
CA TRP A 288 4.15 -7.35 -0.08
C TRP A 288 4.74 -8.23 -1.17
N ASP A 289 6.07 -8.18 -1.25
CA ASP A 289 6.86 -9.05 -2.10
C ASP A 289 7.90 -9.81 -1.29
N SER A 290 7.53 -10.98 -0.75
CA SER A 290 8.42 -11.77 0.10
C SER A 290 9.76 -12.16 -0.55
N ILE A 291 9.84 -12.17 -1.87
CA ILE A 291 11.06 -12.49 -2.62
C ILE A 291 11.94 -11.25 -2.79
N SER A 292 11.34 -10.06 -2.82
CA SER A 292 12.01 -8.80 -3.08
C SER A 292 11.34 -7.70 -2.26
N LEU A 293 11.49 -7.72 -0.93
CA LEU A 293 10.69 -6.87 -0.03
C LEU A 293 10.79 -5.37 -0.34
N TRP A 294 11.95 -4.92 -0.81
CA TRP A 294 12.18 -3.55 -1.30
C TRP A 294 11.34 -3.17 -2.53
N GLU A 295 10.84 -4.15 -3.31
CA GLU A 295 9.89 -3.97 -4.43
C GLU A 295 8.42 -4.10 -4.00
N SER A 296 8.12 -4.13 -2.69
CA SER A 296 6.72 -4.11 -2.26
C SER A 296 6.03 -2.83 -2.74
N ARG A 297 4.72 -2.89 -2.95
CA ARG A 297 3.93 -1.79 -3.54
C ARG A 297 2.90 -1.27 -2.54
N TYR A 298 2.35 -0.10 -2.87
CA TYR A 298 1.30 0.53 -2.08
C TYR A 298 -0.04 0.33 -2.77
N ILE A 299 -1.03 -0.18 -2.04
CA ILE A 299 -2.43 -0.32 -2.46
C ILE A 299 -3.23 0.66 -1.62
N TRP A 300 -3.24 1.92 -2.06
CA TRP A 300 -3.99 2.99 -1.41
C TRP A 300 -5.32 3.17 -2.11
N LEU A 301 -6.43 2.93 -1.40
CA LEU A 301 -7.76 2.89 -1.98
C LEU A 301 -8.76 3.67 -1.14
N PRO A 302 -9.73 4.36 -1.76
CA PRO A 302 -10.86 4.91 -1.03
C PRO A 302 -11.74 3.82 -0.44
N LEU A 303 -12.28 4.14 0.73
CA LEU A 303 -13.27 3.34 1.44
C LEU A 303 -14.63 4.03 1.40
N GLU A 304 -15.63 3.30 0.93
CA GLU A 304 -17.03 3.71 1.05
C GLU A 304 -17.61 3.15 2.34
N ILE A 305 -18.18 4.02 3.17
CA ILE A 305 -18.79 3.66 4.45
C ILE A 305 -20.29 3.89 4.36
N ASP A 306 -21.06 2.85 4.68
CA ASP A 306 -22.51 2.90 4.83
C ASP A 306 -22.84 2.74 6.32
N GLU A 307 -23.09 3.86 6.99
CA GLU A 307 -23.41 3.88 8.42
C GLU A 307 -24.75 3.20 8.75
N ASP A 308 -25.70 3.22 7.82
CA ASP A 308 -27.02 2.63 8.03
C ASP A 308 -26.94 1.10 7.93
N LYS A 309 -26.16 0.58 6.98
CA LYS A 309 -25.81 -0.85 6.87
C LYS A 309 -24.71 -1.28 7.86
N LYS A 310 -24.02 -0.32 8.49
CA LYS A 310 -22.86 -0.56 9.38
C LYS A 310 -21.74 -1.35 8.70
N SER A 311 -21.50 -1.05 7.43
CA SER A 311 -20.52 -1.72 6.59
C SER A 311 -19.57 -0.72 5.96
N LEU A 312 -18.42 -1.22 5.50
CA LEU A 312 -17.53 -0.49 4.61
C LEU A 312 -17.02 -1.39 3.50
N GLU A 313 -16.58 -0.81 2.40
CA GLU A 313 -16.02 -1.53 1.27
C GLU A 313 -14.88 -0.75 0.59
N LEU A 314 -13.84 -1.48 0.17
CA LEU A 314 -12.75 -0.95 -0.65
C LEU A 314 -13.22 -0.73 -2.08
N LYS A 315 -12.92 0.44 -2.62
CA LYS A 315 -13.24 0.81 -4.00
C LYS A 315 -11.97 0.80 -4.84
N TRP A 316 -11.89 -0.14 -5.77
CA TRP A 316 -10.77 -0.21 -6.71
C TRP A 316 -10.87 0.90 -7.75
N HIS A 317 -9.78 1.65 -7.90
CA HIS A 317 -9.54 2.53 -9.03
C HIS A 317 -8.11 2.29 -9.50
N ASP A 318 -7.92 2.00 -10.79
CA ASP A 318 -6.58 1.84 -11.37
C ASP A 318 -5.76 3.12 -11.23
N VAL A 319 -6.42 4.25 -11.45
CA VAL A 319 -5.88 5.61 -11.40
C VAL A 319 -6.98 6.53 -10.87
N TYR A 320 -6.67 7.35 -9.88
CA TYR A 320 -7.61 8.35 -9.39
C TYR A 320 -6.91 9.62 -8.90
N ASP A 321 -7.58 10.76 -9.09
CA ASP A 321 -7.23 12.01 -8.44
C ASP A 321 -7.86 12.08 -7.04
N LEU A 322 -7.11 12.59 -6.07
CA LEU A 322 -7.58 12.87 -4.72
C LEU A 322 -7.27 14.32 -4.38
N ASN A 323 -8.32 15.14 -4.35
CA ASN A 323 -8.19 16.51 -3.86
C ASN A 323 -8.28 16.50 -2.33
N VAL A 324 -7.15 16.49 -1.64
CA VAL A 324 -7.10 16.46 -0.16
C VAL A 324 -7.78 17.66 0.51
N LYS A 325 -7.88 18.81 -0.19
CA LYS A 325 -8.53 20.02 0.34
C LYS A 325 -10.06 19.90 0.30
N THR A 326 -10.63 19.39 -0.79
CA THR A 326 -12.09 19.21 -0.91
C THR A 326 -12.56 17.86 -0.38
N GLY A 327 -11.65 16.89 -0.31
CA GLY A 327 -11.91 15.49 0.00
C GLY A 327 -12.48 14.71 -1.19
N GLU A 328 -12.55 15.29 -2.39
CA GLU A 328 -13.11 14.61 -3.56
C GLU A 328 -12.13 13.58 -4.13
N VAL A 329 -12.68 12.43 -4.51
CA VAL A 329 -11.98 11.37 -5.23
C VAL A 329 -12.59 11.28 -6.61
N THR A 330 -11.76 11.34 -7.65
CA THR A 330 -12.20 11.29 -9.05
C THR A 330 -11.43 10.19 -9.77
N PRO A 331 -12.08 9.05 -10.07
CA PRO A 331 -11.49 8.01 -10.92
C PRO A 331 -11.14 8.60 -12.29
N ILE A 332 -9.99 8.22 -12.83
CA ILE A 332 -9.58 8.64 -14.17
C ILE A 332 -10.01 7.56 -15.16
N GLU A 333 -10.69 7.97 -16.22
CA GLU A 333 -11.15 7.06 -17.27
C GLU A 333 -10.04 6.83 -18.31
N GLY A 334 -9.85 5.58 -18.70
CA GLY A 334 -8.86 5.17 -19.70
C GLY A 334 -9.50 4.52 -20.92
N THR A 335 -8.73 4.41 -22.00
CA THR A 335 -9.13 3.68 -23.20
C THR A 335 -8.75 2.21 -23.06
N THR A 336 -9.74 1.32 -23.18
CA THR A 336 -9.54 -0.13 -23.04
C THR A 336 -9.17 -0.79 -24.37
N TYR A 337 -8.16 -1.65 -24.35
CA TYR A 337 -7.77 -2.53 -25.45
C TYR A 337 -7.89 -3.98 -24.99
N TYR A 338 -8.80 -4.73 -25.63
CA TYR A 338 -9.15 -6.10 -25.22
C TYR A 338 -8.22 -7.14 -25.84
N SER A 339 -7.92 -8.18 -25.07
CA SER A 339 -7.07 -9.31 -25.49
C SER A 339 -7.55 -9.97 -26.79
N LYS A 340 -8.87 -10.06 -27.03
CA LYS A 340 -9.44 -10.65 -28.27
C LYS A 340 -8.95 -10.01 -29.57
N ASN A 341 -8.46 -8.77 -29.50
CA ASN A 341 -7.96 -8.01 -30.64
C ASN A 341 -6.42 -7.96 -30.68
N ALA A 342 -5.74 -8.51 -29.69
CA ALA A 342 -4.29 -8.59 -29.64
C ALA A 342 -3.79 -9.73 -30.56
N THR A 343 -2.54 -9.64 -30.99
CA THR A 343 -1.89 -10.74 -31.72
C THR A 343 -1.00 -11.55 -30.78
N THR A 344 -0.74 -12.80 -31.15
CA THR A 344 0.17 -13.69 -30.42
C THR A 344 1.34 -14.10 -31.30
N SER A 345 2.46 -14.47 -30.66
CA SER A 345 3.63 -15.09 -31.29
C SER A 345 4.06 -16.31 -30.46
N GLY A 346 4.74 -17.26 -31.09
CA GLY A 346 5.21 -18.48 -30.45
C GLY A 346 4.05 -19.36 -29.98
N ASP A 347 4.13 -19.80 -28.73
CA ASP A 347 3.14 -20.69 -28.11
C ASP A 347 1.99 -19.94 -27.43
N ALA A 348 1.99 -18.60 -27.44
CA ALA A 348 0.93 -17.80 -26.85
C ALA A 348 -0.35 -17.95 -27.70
N TYR A 349 -1.51 -18.03 -27.04
CA TYR A 349 -2.77 -18.25 -27.75
C TYR A 349 -3.96 -17.60 -27.05
N HIS A 350 -5.05 -17.47 -27.79
CA HIS A 350 -6.34 -17.02 -27.27
C HIS A 350 -7.05 -18.19 -26.60
N GLN A 351 -7.24 -18.11 -25.28
CA GLN A 351 -7.94 -19.12 -24.50
C GLN A 351 -9.35 -18.65 -24.15
N GLU A 352 -10.32 -19.57 -24.23
CA GLU A 352 -11.66 -19.35 -23.67
C GLU A 352 -11.56 -19.17 -22.15
N ALA A 353 -12.11 -18.06 -21.66
CA ALA A 353 -12.15 -17.72 -20.25
C ALA A 353 -13.47 -17.01 -19.94
N THR A 354 -14.47 -17.73 -19.44
CA THR A 354 -15.82 -17.18 -19.17
C THR A 354 -15.85 -16.01 -18.17
N PHE A 355 -14.76 -15.81 -17.41
CA PHE A 355 -14.57 -14.70 -16.48
C PHE A 355 -13.82 -13.50 -17.10
N GLY A 356 -13.15 -13.72 -18.24
CA GLY A 356 -12.42 -12.69 -18.98
C GLY A 356 -13.35 -11.80 -19.78
N SER A 357 -12.85 -10.64 -20.16
CA SER A 357 -13.53 -9.75 -21.09
C SER A 357 -13.76 -10.47 -22.42
N ASP A 358 -14.95 -10.34 -22.99
CA ASP A 358 -15.32 -11.04 -24.22
C ASP A 358 -15.16 -12.58 -24.16
N SER A 359 -15.13 -13.17 -22.96
CA SER A 359 -14.88 -14.59 -22.71
C SER A 359 -13.53 -15.10 -23.23
N ILE A 360 -12.53 -14.22 -23.35
CA ILE A 360 -11.20 -14.53 -23.87
C ILE A 360 -10.12 -14.02 -22.92
N ILE A 361 -9.04 -14.78 -22.79
CA ILE A 361 -7.79 -14.34 -22.15
C ILE A 361 -6.60 -14.82 -22.98
N MET A 362 -5.50 -14.05 -23.02
CA MET A 362 -4.27 -14.52 -23.66
C MET A 362 -3.43 -15.28 -22.65
N THR A 363 -2.99 -16.48 -23.01
CA THR A 363 -2.14 -17.33 -22.17
C THR A 363 -0.95 -17.86 -22.96
N GLY A 364 -0.12 -18.70 -22.33
CA GLY A 364 1.08 -19.28 -22.92
C GLY A 364 2.25 -18.30 -23.03
N ILE A 365 2.19 -17.15 -22.34
CA ILE A 365 3.25 -16.13 -22.38
C ILE A 365 4.49 -16.63 -21.65
N GLU A 366 5.60 -16.75 -22.36
CA GLU A 366 6.86 -17.27 -21.82
C GLU A 366 8.07 -16.77 -22.61
N GLY A 367 9.05 -16.23 -21.89
CA GLY A 367 10.28 -15.71 -22.49
C GLY A 367 10.02 -14.62 -23.54
N ASN A 368 10.91 -14.55 -24.53
CA ASN A 368 10.83 -13.56 -25.61
C ASN A 368 10.17 -14.11 -26.89
N ASP A 369 9.96 -15.42 -26.98
CA ASP A 369 9.47 -16.08 -28.18
C ASP A 369 7.95 -16.26 -28.17
N SER A 370 7.36 -16.36 -26.97
CA SER A 370 5.93 -16.57 -26.75
C SER A 370 5.29 -15.33 -26.12
N THR A 371 4.69 -14.47 -26.95
CA THR A 371 4.31 -13.10 -26.57
C THR A 371 2.91 -12.70 -27.02
N VAL A 372 2.35 -11.68 -26.38
CA VAL A 372 1.10 -11.01 -26.75
C VAL A 372 1.38 -9.57 -27.14
N THR A 373 0.80 -9.07 -28.23
CA THR A 373 0.97 -7.69 -28.67
C THR A 373 -0.36 -7.00 -28.87
N PHE A 374 -0.57 -5.89 -28.15
CA PHE A 374 -1.67 -4.96 -28.37
C PHE A 374 -1.23 -3.90 -29.39
N HIS A 375 -2.12 -3.53 -30.30
CA HIS A 375 -1.85 -2.64 -31.43
C HIS A 375 -2.76 -1.43 -31.45
N ASN A 376 -2.39 -0.46 -32.29
CA ASN A 376 -3.14 0.75 -32.57
C ASN A 376 -3.41 1.60 -31.32
N ILE A 377 -2.45 1.61 -30.39
CA ILE A 377 -2.60 2.27 -29.10
C ILE A 377 -2.38 3.77 -29.27
N ALA A 378 -3.36 4.55 -28.84
CA ALA A 378 -3.26 5.99 -28.77
C ALA A 378 -2.22 6.41 -27.72
N GLY A 379 -1.20 7.13 -28.19
CA GLY A 379 -0.22 7.81 -27.36
C GLY A 379 -0.28 9.31 -27.58
N THR A 380 0.12 10.06 -26.57
CA THR A 380 0.11 11.54 -26.56
C THR A 380 1.51 12.14 -26.74
N GLY A 381 2.55 11.31 -26.79
CA GLY A 381 3.95 11.76 -26.75
C GLY A 381 4.44 12.11 -25.34
N LYS A 382 3.58 11.97 -24.33
CA LYS A 382 3.90 12.09 -22.90
C LYS A 382 3.80 10.72 -22.20
N PRO A 383 4.41 10.55 -21.02
CA PRO A 383 4.19 9.37 -20.19
C PRO A 383 2.70 9.17 -19.90
N GLN A 384 2.21 7.94 -20.04
CA GLN A 384 0.83 7.55 -19.77
C GLN A 384 0.79 6.31 -18.90
N TRP A 385 -0.08 6.33 -17.89
CA TRP A 385 -0.35 5.14 -17.10
C TRP A 385 -1.05 4.09 -17.96
N VAL A 386 -0.62 2.84 -17.84
CA VAL A 386 -1.24 1.68 -18.48
C VAL A 386 -1.46 0.61 -17.42
N SER A 387 -2.71 0.25 -17.18
CA SER A 387 -3.08 -0.87 -16.31
C SER A 387 -3.21 -2.14 -17.11
N PHE A 388 -2.47 -3.17 -16.70
CA PHE A 388 -2.50 -4.50 -17.28
C PHE A 388 -3.41 -5.37 -16.42
N TYR A 389 -4.53 -5.81 -16.99
CA TYR A 389 -5.48 -6.71 -16.33
C TYR A 389 -5.08 -8.15 -16.62
N TYR A 390 -4.91 -8.94 -15.57
CA TYR A 390 -4.29 -10.25 -15.68
C TYR A 390 -4.84 -11.27 -14.67
N GLN A 391 -4.56 -12.53 -14.94
CA GLN A 391 -4.74 -13.65 -14.03
C GLN A 391 -3.43 -14.41 -13.85
N ASN A 392 -3.10 -14.75 -12.61
CA ASN A 392 -1.95 -15.58 -12.26
C ASN A 392 -2.37 -16.63 -11.22
N THR A 393 -2.63 -17.86 -11.63
CA THR A 393 -3.23 -18.87 -10.74
C THR A 393 -2.22 -19.76 -10.01
N ASP A 394 -0.95 -19.38 -9.95
CA ASP A 394 0.15 -20.22 -9.48
C ASP A 394 0.09 -20.54 -7.97
N ASP A 395 -0.63 -19.75 -7.16
CA ASP A 395 -0.90 -20.06 -5.74
C ASP A 395 -2.04 -21.09 -5.56
N MET A 396 -2.67 -21.53 -6.65
CA MET A 396 -3.74 -22.55 -6.72
C MET A 396 -4.95 -22.31 -5.81
N GLY A 397 -5.11 -21.11 -5.25
CA GLY A 397 -6.19 -20.75 -4.33
C GLY A 397 -5.95 -21.16 -2.87
N PHE A 398 -4.70 -21.42 -2.48
CA PHE A 398 -4.34 -21.69 -1.08
C PHE A 398 -4.02 -20.42 -0.29
N GLY A 399 -4.06 -19.25 -0.93
CA GLY A 399 -3.61 -17.97 -0.38
C GLY A 399 -4.18 -17.57 0.97
N ASP A 400 -5.40 -18.01 1.29
CA ASP A 400 -6.05 -17.72 2.58
C ASP A 400 -5.70 -18.73 3.70
N GLN A 401 -4.96 -19.82 3.40
CA GLN A 401 -4.55 -20.82 4.39
C GLN A 401 -3.22 -20.45 5.04
N PRO A 402 -3.06 -20.54 6.38
CA PRO A 402 -1.75 -20.54 7.03
C PRO A 402 -0.84 -21.59 6.38
N GLY A 403 0.43 -21.25 6.14
CA GLY A 403 1.32 -22.00 5.22
C GLY A 403 1.29 -23.53 5.40
N GLY A 404 1.26 -24.25 4.27
CA GLY A 404 1.30 -25.71 4.20
C GLY A 404 2.15 -26.18 3.01
N THR A 405 2.60 -27.44 3.05
CA THR A 405 3.44 -28.07 2.02
C THR A 405 2.78 -27.98 0.64
N PRO A 406 3.50 -27.55 -0.42
CA PRO A 406 2.91 -27.32 -1.73
C PRO A 406 2.87 -28.64 -2.50
N ASP A 407 1.69 -28.95 -3.02
CA ASP A 407 1.39 -30.03 -3.96
C ASP A 407 1.84 -31.47 -3.58
N ARG A 408 1.41 -32.44 -4.40
CA ARG A 408 1.62 -33.89 -4.19
C ARG A 408 3.08 -34.33 -4.45
N PHE A 409 3.92 -33.45 -4.99
CA PHE A 409 5.25 -33.74 -5.53
C PHE A 409 6.36 -32.78 -5.05
N GLY A 410 6.08 -31.92 -4.07
CA GLY A 410 7.09 -31.03 -3.48
C GLY A 410 7.43 -29.83 -4.36
N GLY A 411 6.50 -29.37 -5.20
CA GLY A 411 6.62 -28.07 -5.86
C GLY A 411 6.70 -26.92 -4.86
N THR A 412 6.97 -25.70 -5.33
CA THR A 412 6.92 -24.47 -4.52
C THR A 412 5.79 -23.58 -5.00
N TRP A 413 5.01 -23.01 -4.07
CA TRP A 413 4.04 -21.95 -4.38
C TRP A 413 4.75 -20.79 -5.09
N GLN A 414 4.13 -20.24 -6.13
CA GLN A 414 4.64 -19.05 -6.82
C GLN A 414 3.67 -17.87 -6.62
N LEU A 415 4.12 -16.87 -5.87
CA LEU A 415 3.30 -15.70 -5.46
C LEU A 415 3.32 -14.55 -6.48
N ARG A 416 4.13 -14.66 -7.53
CA ARG A 416 4.20 -13.68 -8.62
C ARG A 416 4.76 -14.30 -9.88
N ARG A 417 4.32 -13.81 -11.04
CA ARG A 417 5.02 -13.90 -12.32
C ARG A 417 5.62 -12.53 -12.64
N ILE A 418 6.58 -12.49 -13.56
CA ILE A 418 7.16 -11.23 -14.04
C ILE A 418 7.12 -11.27 -15.56
N SER A 419 6.48 -10.28 -16.16
CA SER A 419 6.43 -10.11 -17.61
C SER A 419 7.37 -9.00 -18.08
N SER A 420 7.91 -9.16 -19.28
CA SER A 420 8.55 -8.07 -20.02
C SER A 420 7.48 -7.25 -20.72
N VAL A 421 7.62 -5.93 -20.73
CA VAL A 421 6.74 -5.02 -21.48
C VAL A 421 7.61 -4.16 -22.38
N VAL A 422 7.36 -4.22 -23.69
CA VAL A 422 8.12 -3.52 -24.72
C VAL A 422 7.19 -2.67 -25.58
N VAL A 423 7.46 -1.36 -25.64
CA VAL A 423 6.71 -0.41 -26.47
C VAL A 423 7.38 -0.26 -27.83
N ASN A 424 6.61 -0.39 -28.92
CA ASN A 424 7.08 -0.16 -30.30
C ASN A 424 8.36 -0.94 -30.67
N ASN A 425 8.48 -2.19 -30.18
CA ASN A 425 9.64 -3.06 -30.36
C ASN A 425 11.00 -2.47 -29.86
N LYS A 426 10.97 -1.47 -28.99
CA LYS A 426 12.16 -0.87 -28.36
C LYS A 426 12.64 -1.70 -27.18
N THR A 427 13.25 -2.85 -27.46
CA THR A 427 13.68 -3.82 -26.45
C THR A 427 14.71 -3.25 -25.47
N GLU A 428 15.44 -2.20 -25.84
CA GLU A 428 16.37 -1.48 -24.97
C GLU A 428 15.67 -0.67 -23.87
N LYS A 429 14.34 -0.45 -23.98
CA LYS A 429 13.48 0.22 -23.00
C LYS A 429 12.48 -0.74 -22.36
N LEU A 430 12.89 -1.99 -22.19
CA LEU A 430 12.06 -3.01 -21.57
C LEU A 430 11.67 -2.60 -20.14
N GLU A 431 10.39 -2.73 -19.83
CA GLU A 431 9.84 -2.55 -18.49
C GLU A 431 9.52 -3.90 -17.84
N THR A 432 9.58 -3.96 -16.51
CA THR A 432 9.22 -5.16 -15.74
C THR A 432 7.85 -5.03 -15.10
N LEU A 433 6.95 -5.94 -15.44
CA LEU A 433 5.58 -5.99 -14.95
C LEU A 433 5.43 -7.12 -13.92
N TYR A 434 5.27 -6.76 -12.65
CA TYR A 434 5.14 -7.72 -11.56
C TYR A 434 3.67 -8.10 -11.39
N GLN A 435 3.35 -9.37 -11.65
CA GLN A 435 1.99 -9.89 -11.68
C GLN A 435 1.79 -10.85 -10.51
N ARG A 436 1.28 -10.31 -9.40
CA ARG A 436 1.00 -11.07 -8.18
C ARG A 436 0.00 -12.18 -8.43
N ASP A 437 0.04 -13.23 -7.62
CA ASP A 437 -0.93 -14.31 -7.75
C ASP A 437 -2.38 -13.82 -7.57
N THR A 438 -3.30 -14.48 -8.26
CA THR A 438 -4.74 -14.25 -8.25
C THR A 438 -5.45 -15.59 -8.06
N HIS A 439 -6.69 -15.54 -7.58
CA HIS A 439 -7.54 -16.73 -7.60
C HIS A 439 -7.99 -17.07 -9.03
N LYS A 440 -8.29 -18.35 -9.26
CA LYS A 440 -8.91 -18.80 -10.51
C LYS A 440 -10.22 -18.05 -10.75
N GLY A 441 -10.37 -17.51 -11.95
CA GLY A 441 -11.52 -16.68 -12.33
C GLY A 441 -11.48 -15.24 -11.83
N ILE A 442 -10.44 -14.83 -11.09
CA ILE A 442 -10.25 -13.45 -10.62
C ILE A 442 -9.21 -12.75 -11.49
N ILE A 443 -9.61 -11.60 -12.04
CA ILE A 443 -8.72 -10.66 -12.73
C ILE A 443 -8.34 -9.55 -11.74
N LEU A 444 -7.05 -9.30 -11.58
CA LEU A 444 -6.51 -8.10 -10.93
C LEU A 444 -5.81 -7.23 -11.98
N SER A 445 -5.40 -6.02 -11.60
CA SER A 445 -4.58 -5.16 -12.46
C SER A 445 -3.27 -4.76 -11.78
N THR A 446 -2.25 -4.47 -12.60
CA THR A 446 -1.02 -3.82 -12.18
C THR A 446 -0.62 -2.75 -13.20
N PRO A 447 -0.13 -1.58 -12.77
CA PRO A 447 0.15 -0.46 -13.66
C PRO A 447 1.63 -0.38 -14.09
N LEU A 448 1.88 0.25 -15.23
CA LEU A 448 3.18 0.82 -15.62
C LEU A 448 2.98 2.23 -16.18
N LEU A 449 3.96 3.11 -15.97
CA LEU A 449 4.03 4.41 -16.65
C LEU A 449 4.86 4.24 -17.93
N LEU A 450 4.22 4.32 -19.09
CA LEU A 450 4.84 4.04 -20.38
C LEU A 450 4.98 5.29 -21.24
N ASN A 451 6.08 5.39 -21.98
CA ASN A 451 6.31 6.46 -22.95
C ASN A 451 5.75 6.06 -24.32
N LEU A 452 4.50 6.45 -24.58
CA LEU A 452 3.82 6.22 -25.86
C LEU A 452 4.08 7.39 -26.82
N GLU A 453 4.42 7.09 -28.07
CA GLU A 453 4.62 8.11 -29.10
C GLU A 453 3.30 8.80 -29.45
N ASN A 454 3.35 10.07 -29.85
CA ASN A 454 2.14 10.78 -30.27
C ASN A 454 1.52 10.14 -31.53
N GLY A 455 0.27 9.71 -31.45
CA GLY A 455 -0.44 9.03 -32.54
C GLY A 455 -1.09 7.72 -32.11
N THR A 456 -1.72 7.02 -33.05
CA THR A 456 -2.44 5.76 -32.80
C THR A 456 -1.70 4.54 -33.31
N HIS A 457 -0.39 4.65 -33.54
CA HIS A 457 0.44 3.59 -34.11
C HIS A 457 1.25 2.82 -33.06
N ASN A 458 1.04 3.08 -31.77
CA ASN A 458 1.81 2.41 -30.74
C ASN A 458 1.41 0.94 -30.60
N SER A 459 2.38 0.12 -30.24
CA SER A 459 2.21 -1.28 -29.86
C SER A 459 2.83 -1.55 -28.50
N ILE A 460 2.22 -2.45 -27.73
CA ILE A 460 2.72 -2.94 -26.45
C ILE A 460 2.81 -4.45 -26.55
N THR A 461 4.04 -4.97 -26.52
CA THR A 461 4.32 -6.42 -26.51
C THR A 461 4.64 -6.87 -25.09
N ILE A 462 4.00 -7.95 -24.66
CA ILE A 462 4.14 -8.57 -23.35
C ILE A 462 4.76 -9.96 -23.55
N GLY A 463 5.93 -10.18 -22.96
CA GLY A 463 6.60 -11.47 -22.90
C GLY A 463 6.80 -11.90 -21.45
N GLY A 464 7.56 -12.98 -21.23
CA GLY A 464 7.87 -13.50 -19.90
C GLY A 464 9.31 -13.25 -19.47
N LEU A 465 9.53 -12.98 -18.18
CA LEU A 465 10.84 -12.79 -17.57
C LEU A 465 11.10 -13.80 -16.46
N TYR A 466 12.38 -14.03 -16.18
CA TYR A 466 12.78 -14.87 -15.07
C TYR A 466 12.26 -14.31 -13.74
N ASN A 467 11.50 -15.12 -13.02
CA ASN A 467 10.82 -14.75 -11.78
C ASN A 467 11.33 -15.53 -10.55
N ASN A 468 12.55 -16.06 -10.64
CA ASN A 468 13.20 -16.99 -9.70
C ASN A 468 12.72 -18.44 -9.76
N GLN A 469 11.78 -18.79 -10.64
CA GLN A 469 11.31 -20.16 -10.83
C GLN A 469 11.13 -20.51 -12.31
N THR A 470 10.46 -19.64 -13.08
CA THR A 470 10.12 -19.84 -14.50
C THR A 470 10.36 -18.56 -15.30
N TYR A 471 10.10 -18.62 -16.61
CA TYR A 471 10.06 -17.45 -17.51
C TYR A 471 8.63 -17.10 -17.92
N LYS A 472 7.62 -17.57 -17.17
CA LYS A 472 6.21 -17.35 -17.52
C LYS A 472 5.75 -15.94 -17.16
N GLY A 473 5.06 -15.29 -18.10
CA GLY A 473 4.21 -14.14 -17.85
C GLY A 473 2.82 -14.59 -17.37
N ALA A 474 2.05 -13.71 -16.72
CA ALA A 474 0.67 -14.02 -16.35
C ALA A 474 -0.28 -13.88 -17.55
N ASP A 475 -1.44 -14.51 -17.46
CA ASP A 475 -2.44 -14.46 -18.53
C ASP A 475 -3.06 -13.06 -18.62
N ILE A 476 -3.21 -12.50 -19.82
CA ILE A 476 -3.62 -11.11 -20.02
C ILE A 476 -5.04 -11.01 -20.56
N ASP A 477 -5.91 -10.29 -19.84
CA ASP A 477 -7.31 -10.05 -20.19
C ASP A 477 -7.49 -8.80 -21.06
N ARG A 478 -6.88 -7.68 -20.65
CA ARG A 478 -6.93 -6.39 -21.35
C ARG A 478 -5.85 -5.44 -20.84
N ILE A 479 -5.63 -4.36 -21.55
CA ILE A 479 -4.92 -3.18 -21.04
C ILE A 479 -5.84 -1.97 -21.05
N VAL A 480 -5.64 -1.06 -20.11
CA VAL A 480 -6.34 0.23 -20.05
C VAL A 480 -5.30 1.34 -20.07
N VAL A 481 -5.36 2.22 -21.06
CA VAL A 481 -4.41 3.32 -21.27
C VAL A 481 -5.07 4.63 -20.86
N PHE A 482 -4.51 5.27 -19.84
CA PHE A 482 -5.03 6.52 -19.28
C PHE A 482 -4.48 7.74 -20.02
N PRO A 483 -5.15 8.90 -19.94
CA PRO A 483 -4.56 10.17 -20.38
C PRO A 483 -3.25 10.45 -19.64
N PRO A 484 -2.36 11.29 -20.19
CA PRO A 484 -1.17 11.74 -19.45
C PRO A 484 -1.58 12.66 -18.29
N GLU A 485 -0.79 12.66 -17.23
CA GLU A 485 -0.87 13.69 -16.17
C GLU A 485 -0.58 15.07 -16.80
N GLU A 486 -1.36 16.08 -16.42
CA GLU A 486 -1.27 17.45 -16.98
C GLU A 486 -0.21 18.32 -16.32
#